data_AF-A0A967IHH5-F1
#
_entry.id   AF-A0A967IHH5-F1
#
_cell.length_a   1.000
_cell.length_b   1.000
_cell.length_c   1.000
_cell.angle_alpha   90.00
_cell.angle_beta   90.00
_cell.angle_gamma   90.00
#
_symmetry.space_group_name_H-M   'P 1'
#
loop_
_entity.id
_entity.type
_entity.pdbx_description
1 polymer ?
#
loop_
_entity_poly.entity_id
_entity_poly.type
_entity_poly.pdbx_seq_one_letter_code
_entity_poly.pdbx_strand_id
1 'polypeptide(L)' 'AVLECHHVTGEDCFLVKVASAAICDLEATIERFREHGETVSSVVLSTVAENKPVAVDAPNAS' A
#
# COMPACT_ATOMS: atom_id res chain seq x y z
N ALA A 1 4.22 -5.12 -8.20
CA ALA A 1 4.32 -6.35 -7.40
C ALA A 1 3.26 -6.36 -6.30
N VAL A 2 2.64 -7.50 -6.02
CA VAL A 2 1.70 -7.66 -4.88
C VAL A 2 2.51 -7.79 -3.59
N LEU A 3 2.21 -6.96 -2.60
CA LEU A 3 2.84 -6.96 -1.29
C LEU A 3 2.03 -7.77 -0.28
N GLU A 4 0.71 -7.64 -0.34
CA GLU A 4 -0.22 -8.28 0.58
C GLU A 4 -1.49 -8.66 -0.18
N CYS A 5 -2.11 -9.78 0.18
CA CYS A 5 -3.38 -10.23 -0.38
C CYS A 5 -4.16 -10.97 0.72
N HIS A 6 -5.31 -10.43 1.09
CA HIS A 6 -6.13 -10.94 2.17
C HIS A 6 -7.52 -11.25 1.64
N HIS A 7 -8.02 -12.45 1.95
CA HIS A 7 -9.44 -12.76 1.81
C HIS A 7 -10.17 -12.15 3.01
N VAL A 8 -11.18 -11.34 2.75
CA VAL A 8 -11.91 -10.62 3.79
C VAL A 8 -13.39 -10.96 3.72
N THR A 9 -14.10 -10.70 4.82
CA THR A 9 -15.56 -10.79 4.88
C THR A 9 -16.15 -9.39 4.81
N GLY A 10 -17.26 -9.20 4.09
CA GLY A 10 -17.90 -7.89 3.95
C GLY A 10 -18.42 -7.69 2.54
N GLU A 11 -18.35 -6.45 2.05
CA GLU A 11 -18.74 -6.09 0.68
C GLU A 11 -17.68 -6.55 -0.35
N ASP A 12 -16.41 -6.36 -0.03
CA ASP A 12 -15.30 -6.81 -0.87
C ASP A 12 -14.88 -8.26 -0.58
N CYS A 13 -14.47 -9.00 -1.62
CA CYS A 13 -13.91 -10.34 -1.47
C CYS A 13 -12.43 -10.33 -1.07
N PHE A 14 -11.65 -9.36 -1.56
CA PHE A 14 -10.21 -9.33 -1.35
C PHE A 14 -9.72 -7.91 -1.09
N LEU A 15 -8.76 -7.79 -0.16
CA LEU A 15 -7.95 -6.60 0.01
C LEU A 15 -6.53 -6.90 -0.46
N VAL A 16 -6.07 -6.16 -1.48
CA VAL A 16 -4.75 -6.38 -2.09
C VAL A 16 -3.94 -5.09 -2.00
N LYS A 17 -2.72 -5.19 -1.46
CA LYS A 17 -1.76 -4.09 -1.46
C LYS A 17 -0.72 -4.34 -2.53
N VAL A 18 -0.51 -3.37 -3.40
CA VAL A 18 0.45 -3.46 -4.50
C VAL A 18 1.45 -2.31 -4.45
N ALA A 19 2.68 -2.58 -4.89
CA ALA A 19 3.67 -1.55 -5.18
C ALA A 19 3.94 -1.51 -6.68
N SER A 20 3.98 -0.30 -7.22
CA SER A 20 4.25 -0.03 -8.63
C SER A 20 5.25 1.10 -8.76
N ALA A 21 6.12 1.04 -9.79
CA ALA A 21 7.10 2.08 -10.06
C ALA A 21 6.50 3.25 -10.87
N ALA A 22 5.43 3.00 -11.62
CA ALA A 22 4.73 3.99 -12.43
C ALA A 22 3.21 3.79 -12.39
N ILE A 23 2.47 4.83 -12.79
CA ILE A 23 1.00 4.78 -12.83
C ILE A 23 0.48 3.82 -13.91
N CYS A 24 1.14 3.75 -15.08
CA CYS A 24 0.77 2.86 -16.17
C CYS A 24 0.79 1.38 -15.73
N ASP A 25 1.80 1.01 -14.93
CA ASP A 25 1.91 -0.34 -14.38
C ASP A 25 0.81 -0.65 -13.35
N LEU A 26 0.37 0.38 -12.60
CA LEU A 26 -0.76 0.25 -11.66
C LEU A 26 -2.07 0.06 -12.43
N GLU A 27 -2.32 0.84 -13.48
CA GLU A 27 -3.51 0.71 -14.34
C GLU A 27 -3.57 -0.67 -14.98
N ALA A 28 -2.47 -1.17 -15.54
CA ALA A 28 -2.40 -2.52 -16.10
C ALA A 28 -2.69 -3.61 -15.05
N THR A 29 -2.25 -3.39 -13.81
CA THR A 29 -2.53 -4.29 -12.69
C THR A 29 -4.02 -4.27 -12.32
N ILE A 30 -4.63 -3.09 -12.23
CA ILE A 30 -6.07 -2.93 -11.93
C ILE A 30 -6.92 -3.58 -13.03
N GLU A 31 -6.55 -3.40 -14.30
CA GLU A 31 -7.27 -4.01 -15.42
C GLU A 31 -7.30 -5.53 -15.33
N ARG A 32 -6.18 -6.15 -14.95
CA ARG A 32 -6.11 -7.59 -14.72
C ARG A 32 -6.99 -8.05 -13.55
N PHE A 33 -7.14 -7.25 -12.50
CA PHE A 33 -8.07 -7.58 -11.42
C PHE A 33 -9.54 -7.42 -11.83
N ARG A 34 -9.85 -6.48 -12.72
CA ARG A 34 -11.19 -6.27 -13.27
C ARG A 34 -11.70 -7.47 -14.07
N GLU A 35 -10.81 -8.29 -14.63
CA GLU A 35 -11.18 -9.57 -15.27
C GLU A 35 -11.82 -10.56 -14.29
N HIS A 36 -11.60 -10.39 -12.98
CA HIS A 36 -12.09 -11.29 -11.93
C HIS A 36 -13.29 -10.75 -11.15
N GLY A 37 -13.62 -9.47 -11.31
CA GLY A 37 -14.73 -8.82 -10.61
C GLY A 37 -14.57 -7.32 -10.53
N GLU A 38 -15.56 -6.64 -9.95
CA GLU A 38 -15.45 -5.20 -9.69
C GLU A 38 -14.22 -4.90 -8.81
N THR A 39 -13.50 -3.84 -9.15
CA THR A 39 -12.27 -3.45 -8.45
C THR A 39 -12.33 -1.98 -8.08
N VAL A 40 -12.28 -1.70 -6.78
CA VAL A 40 -12.10 -0.36 -6.22
C VAL A 40 -10.62 -0.17 -5.89
N SER A 41 -10.02 0.93 -6.36
CA SER A 41 -8.60 1.21 -6.16
C SER A 41 -8.37 2.56 -5.47
N SER A 42 -7.47 2.57 -4.49
CA SER A 42 -7.01 3.78 -3.81
C SER A 42 -5.49 3.90 -3.90
N VAL A 43 -4.97 5.11 -4.06
CA VAL A 43 -3.52 5.38 -4.09
C VAL A 43 -3.08 5.96 -2.74
N VAL A 44 -2.09 5.33 -2.12
CA VAL A 44 -1.52 5.80 -0.86
C VAL A 44 -0.55 6.94 -1.13
N LEU A 45 -0.87 8.15 -0.65
CA LEU A 45 -0.03 9.34 -0.83
C LEU A 45 1.15 9.41 0.14
N SER A 46 0.94 8.95 1.37
CA SER A 46 1.98 8.86 2.39
C SER A 46 1.66 7.72 3.36
N THR A 47 2.68 7.24 4.06
CA THR A 47 2.55 6.21 5.09
C THR A 47 3.36 6.63 6.30
N VAL A 48 2.83 6.40 7.49
CA VAL A 48 3.58 6.59 8.72
C VAL A 48 4.70 5.55 8.76
N ALA A 49 5.95 6.01 8.89
CA ALA A 49 7.07 5.10 9.05
C ALA A 49 7.04 4.48 10.45
N GLU A 50 6.60 3.23 10.53
CA GLU A 50 6.68 2.45 11.76
C GLU A 50 8.15 2.21 12.12
N ASN A 51 8.51 2.36 13.40
CA ASN A 51 9.87 2.24 13.94
C ASN A 51 10.87 3.35 13.58
N LYS A 52 10.45 4.58 13.29
CA LYS A 52 11.40 5.70 13.28
C LYS A 52 11.91 5.95 14.70
N PRO A 53 13.19 5.69 15.04
CA PRO A 53 13.70 5.98 16.37
C PRO A 53 13.56 7.49 16.62
N VAL A 54 13.07 7.85 17.80
CA VAL A 54 13.08 9.24 18.25
C VAL A 54 14.54 9.65 18.34
N ALA A 55 14.94 10.63 17.53
CA ALA A 55 16.25 11.25 17.66
C ALA A 55 16.29 11.90 19.05
N VAL A 56 16.97 11.27 20.00
CA VAL A 56 17.30 11.91 21.27
C VAL A 56 18.44 12.85 20.95
N ASP A 57 18.17 14.15 20.91
CA ASP A 57 19.23 15.16 20.88
C ASP A 57 20.11 14.90 22.10
N ALA A 58 21.37 14.51 21.85
CA ALA A 58 22.33 14.27 22.91
C ALA A 58 22.47 15.58 23.72
N PRO A 59 22.35 15.55 25.07
CA PRO A 59 22.49 16.75 25.86
C PRO A 59 23.89 17.32 25.62
N ASN A 60 23.94 18.56 25.16
CA ASN A 60 25.15 19.33 24.92
C ASN A 60 26.11 19.16 26.11
N ALA A 61 27.19 18.43 25.91
CA ALA A 61 28.30 18.40 26.85
C ALA A 61 29.11 19.69 26.65
N SER A 62 28.91 20.66 27.53
CA SER A 62 29.84 21.77 27.79
C SER A 62 29.72 22.18 29.24
#